data_AF-A0A968VE62-F1
#
_entry.id   AF-A0A968VE62-F1
#
_cell.length_a   1.000
_cell.length_b   1.000
_cell.length_c   1.000
_cell.angle_alpha   90.00
_cell.angle_beta   90.00
_cell.angle_gamma   90.00
#
_symmetry.space_group_name_H-M   'P 1'
#
loop_
_entity.id
_entity.type
_entity.pdbx_description
1 polymer ?
#
loop_
_entity_poly.entity_id
_entity_poly.type
_entity_poly.pdbx_seq_one_letter_code
_entity_poly.pdbx_strand_id
1 'polypeptide(L)'
;MRLATIYTPQGPRAAAQVGTDFVDLHATDSGLPASLKHLIGGSSLILQAAQEAAQRAESQQSSARTLSDWLGAESAWQEALAQVRAIPAQTSGYQRKKQILADYLAKLVVVRQHQQREEQALNFYHQSAQRAAQAKTLQAKQQWSAALAQWRSAIAALEQVPETSGLHAAAQSRLISYQQALEQLDFQEQAAQRRQQAAGDLEKTCSGPPRICQYQIGNPIRVTLTAAYEQQVEQTALSAQQESDRQISAELLAHLESLESSFATIASNAGAAIQVYDAQGRAIVTYSP
;
A
#
# COMPACT_ATOMS: atom_id res chain seq x y z
N MET A 1 45.28 -51.11 -3.06
CA MET A 1 44.43 -51.85 -2.11
C MET A 1 43.68 -52.90 -2.92
N ARG A 2 43.95 -54.18 -2.70
CA ARG A 2 43.26 -55.28 -3.41
C ARG A 2 42.08 -55.71 -2.57
N LEU A 3 40.91 -55.81 -3.19
CA LEU A 3 39.71 -56.38 -2.57
C LEU A 3 39.73 -57.87 -2.83
N ALA A 4 39.40 -58.64 -1.79
CA ALA A 4 39.25 -60.09 -1.87
C ALA A 4 37.94 -60.50 -1.19
N THR A 5 37.51 -61.71 -1.49
CA THR A 5 36.40 -62.35 -0.79
C THR A 5 36.98 -63.44 0.10
N ILE A 6 36.78 -63.33 1.40
CA ILE A 6 37.15 -64.37 2.37
C ILE A 6 35.90 -65.19 2.69
N TYR A 7 36.07 -66.49 2.93
CA TYR A 7 34.96 -67.35 3.33
C TYR A 7 34.95 -67.50 4.85
N THR A 8 33.85 -67.08 5.48
CA THR A 8 33.61 -67.23 6.91
C THR A 8 32.52 -68.29 7.16
N PRO A 9 32.38 -68.83 8.38
CA PRO A 9 31.26 -69.71 8.73
C PRO A 9 29.87 -69.10 8.45
N GLN A 10 29.79 -67.77 8.36
CA GLN A 10 28.58 -67.01 8.05
C GLN A 10 28.45 -66.64 6.56
N GLY A 11 29.30 -67.19 5.69
CA GLY A 11 29.29 -66.96 4.23
C GLY A 11 30.49 -66.16 3.70
N PRO A 12 30.58 -65.98 2.38
CA PRO A 12 31.60 -65.15 1.75
C PRO A 12 31.44 -63.67 2.15
N ARG A 13 32.53 -63.02 2.54
CA ARG A 13 32.58 -61.62 2.99
C ARG A 13 33.67 -60.85 2.27
N ALA A 14 33.42 -59.55 2.05
CA ALA A 14 34.38 -58.65 1.45
C ALA A 14 35.51 -58.33 2.45
N ALA A 15 36.74 -58.47 2.01
CA ALA A 15 37.94 -58.15 2.77
C ALA A 15 38.89 -57.25 1.97
N ALA A 16 39.63 -56.40 2.67
CA ALA A 16 40.70 -55.59 2.09
C ALA A 16 42.06 -56.17 2.45
N GLN A 17 42.94 -56.33 1.46
CA GLN A 17 44.33 -56.72 1.71
C GLN A 17 45.13 -55.54 2.27
N VAL A 18 45.73 -55.73 3.45
CA VAL A 18 46.60 -54.76 4.13
C VAL A 18 47.90 -55.48 4.50
N GLY A 19 48.98 -55.19 3.77
CA GLY A 19 50.23 -55.95 3.89
C GLY A 19 50.05 -57.40 3.45
N THR A 20 50.37 -58.34 4.34
CA THR A 20 50.18 -59.79 4.13
C THR A 20 48.82 -60.29 4.60
N ASP A 21 48.02 -59.46 5.27
CA ASP A 21 46.78 -59.87 5.93
C ASP A 21 45.53 -59.39 5.16
N PHE A 22 44.41 -60.05 5.43
CA PHE A 22 43.09 -59.68 4.92
C PHE A 22 42.18 -59.26 6.08
N VAL A 23 41.63 -58.04 6.00
CA VAL A 23 40.74 -57.49 7.03
C VAL A 23 39.29 -57.66 6.56
N ASP A 24 38.50 -58.43 7.30
CA ASP A 24 37.04 -58.52 7.09
C ASP A 24 36.41 -57.14 7.33
N LEU A 25 35.77 -56.58 6.31
CA LEU A 25 35.16 -55.26 6.39
C LEU A 25 33.80 -55.28 7.10
N HIS A 26 33.23 -56.46 7.34
CA HIS A 26 31.93 -56.65 7.97
C HIS A 26 32.01 -57.09 9.44
N ALA A 27 33.18 -57.49 9.92
CA ALA A 27 33.38 -57.73 11.34
C ALA A 27 33.59 -56.38 12.03
N THR A 28 32.63 -55.96 12.87
CA THR A 28 32.80 -54.86 13.81
C THR A 28 33.82 -55.25 14.89
N ASP A 29 35.08 -55.40 14.50
CA ASP A 29 36.17 -55.81 15.37
C ASP A 29 36.52 -54.69 16.35
N SER A 30 36.69 -55.07 17.62
CA SER A 30 37.28 -54.25 18.68
C SER A 30 38.66 -53.68 18.29
N GLY A 31 39.39 -54.35 17.39
CA GLY A 31 40.72 -53.97 16.90
C GLY A 31 40.79 -52.92 15.77
N LEU A 32 39.67 -52.45 15.22
CA LEU A 32 39.75 -51.31 14.28
C LEU A 32 40.26 -50.06 15.03
N PRO A 33 41.28 -49.34 14.50
CA PRO A 33 41.76 -48.11 15.09
C PRO A 33 40.61 -47.14 15.33
N ALA A 34 40.61 -46.44 16.47
CA ALA A 34 39.55 -45.49 16.81
C ALA A 34 39.30 -44.45 15.69
N SER A 35 40.36 -44.09 14.95
CA SER A 35 40.29 -43.24 13.76
C SER A 35 39.46 -43.83 12.61
N LEU A 36 39.52 -45.14 12.37
CA LEU A 36 38.74 -45.82 11.33
C LEU A 36 37.28 -46.02 11.76
N LYS A 37 37.05 -46.35 13.04
CA LYS A 37 35.69 -46.40 13.63
C LYS A 37 35.02 -45.03 13.61
N HIS A 38 35.76 -43.95 13.91
CA HIS A 38 35.30 -42.57 13.76
C HIS A 38 35.03 -42.20 12.30
N LEU A 39 35.85 -42.67 11.36
CA LEU A 39 35.63 -42.41 9.93
C LEU A 39 34.35 -43.06 9.40
N ILE A 40 34.08 -44.30 9.84
CA ILE A 40 32.94 -45.10 9.36
C ILE A 40 31.66 -44.71 10.12
N GLY A 41 31.67 -44.65 11.45
CA GLY A 41 30.51 -44.33 12.29
C GLY A 41 30.26 -42.82 12.48
N GLY A 42 31.28 -41.98 12.41
CA GLY A 42 31.09 -40.52 12.51
C GLY A 42 30.40 -39.94 11.27
N SER A 43 30.59 -40.56 10.11
CA SER A 43 29.96 -40.10 8.87
C SER A 43 28.45 -40.34 8.81
N SER A 44 27.95 -41.44 9.39
CA SER A 44 26.52 -41.72 9.49
C SER A 44 25.82 -40.81 10.50
N LEU A 45 26.46 -40.53 11.63
CA LEU A 45 25.94 -39.60 12.64
C LEU A 45 25.87 -38.16 12.12
N ILE A 46 26.90 -37.67 11.42
CA ILE A 46 26.87 -36.32 10.81
C ILE A 46 25.83 -36.25 9.68
N LEU A 47 25.69 -37.32 8.88
CA LEU A 47 24.66 -37.40 7.84
C LEU A 47 23.25 -37.37 8.43
N GLN A 48 23.02 -38.10 9.52
CA GLN A 48 21.73 -38.11 10.22
C GLN A 48 21.43 -36.73 10.82
N ALA A 49 22.38 -36.10 11.51
CA ALA A 49 22.23 -34.75 12.04
C ALA A 49 21.91 -33.73 10.94
N ALA A 50 22.55 -33.85 9.77
CA ALA A 50 22.25 -33.02 8.60
C ALA A 50 20.84 -33.23 8.05
N GLN A 51 20.35 -34.48 8.02
CA GLN A 51 19.00 -34.81 7.59
C GLN A 51 17.95 -34.29 8.56
N GLU A 52 18.18 -34.44 9.87
CA GLU A 52 17.29 -33.91 10.91
C GLU A 52 17.23 -32.37 10.86
N ALA A 53 18.37 -31.71 10.66
CA ALA A 53 18.41 -30.26 10.45
C ALA A 53 17.62 -29.83 9.21
N ALA A 54 17.72 -30.57 8.11
CA ALA A 54 16.95 -30.29 6.91
C ALA A 54 15.44 -30.53 7.09
N GLN A 55 15.03 -31.58 7.80
CA GLN A 55 13.61 -31.81 8.12
C GLN A 55 13.01 -30.67 8.95
N ARG A 56 13.78 -30.13 9.90
CA ARG A 56 13.39 -28.91 10.62
C ARG A 56 13.27 -27.72 9.67
N ALA A 57 14.25 -27.53 8.79
CA ALA A 57 14.25 -26.45 7.81
C ALA A 57 13.04 -26.53 6.85
N GLU A 58 12.69 -27.73 6.38
CA GLU A 58 11.51 -27.97 5.54
C GLU A 58 10.19 -27.68 6.28
N SER A 59 10.12 -28.07 7.55
CA SER A 59 8.96 -27.79 8.40
C SER A 59 8.78 -26.29 8.64
N GLN A 60 9.87 -25.56 8.89
CA GLN A 60 9.84 -24.11 9.02
C GLN A 60 9.49 -23.42 7.70
N GLN A 61 10.10 -23.85 6.59
CA GLN A 61 9.80 -23.32 5.27
C GLN A 61 8.32 -23.50 4.88
N SER A 62 7.74 -24.67 5.13
CA SER A 62 6.34 -24.94 4.76
C SER A 62 5.32 -24.16 5.59
N SER A 63 5.66 -23.87 6.86
CA SER A 63 4.83 -23.09 7.78
C SER A 63 5.07 -21.59 7.72
N ALA A 64 6.13 -21.11 7.04
CA ALA A 64 6.47 -19.70 6.97
C ALA A 64 5.38 -18.85 6.30
N ARG A 65 5.01 -17.74 6.95
CA ARG A 65 4.00 -16.78 6.43
C ARG A 65 4.47 -15.33 6.51
N THR A 66 5.44 -15.03 7.38
CA THR A 66 5.96 -13.69 7.61
C THR A 66 7.45 -13.62 7.29
N LEU A 67 7.98 -12.41 7.08
CA LEU A 67 9.43 -12.21 6.90
C LEU A 67 10.25 -12.85 8.02
N SER A 68 9.79 -12.75 9.27
CA SER A 68 10.45 -13.38 10.42
C SER A 68 10.51 -14.90 10.29
N ASP A 69 9.44 -15.54 9.82
CA ASP A 69 9.42 -16.99 9.64
C ASP A 69 10.38 -17.42 8.52
N TRP A 70 10.45 -16.64 7.43
CA TRP A 70 11.37 -16.91 6.33
C TRP A 70 12.83 -16.69 6.72
N LEU A 71 13.14 -15.73 7.61
CA LEU A 71 14.46 -15.58 8.23
C LEU A 71 14.83 -16.81 9.08
N GLY A 72 13.87 -17.34 9.85
CA GLY A 72 14.04 -18.59 10.60
C GLY A 72 14.35 -19.78 9.69
N ALA A 73 13.54 -19.95 8.64
CA ALA A 73 13.72 -21.02 7.65
C ALA A 73 15.10 -20.94 6.95
N GLU A 74 15.58 -19.73 6.63
CA GLU A 74 16.92 -19.56 6.07
C GLU A 74 18.00 -19.99 7.05
N SER A 75 17.90 -19.57 8.31
CA SER A 75 18.84 -19.97 9.36
C SER A 75 18.89 -21.49 9.51
N ALA A 76 17.74 -22.17 9.48
CA ALA A 76 17.68 -23.63 9.55
C ALA A 76 18.31 -24.31 8.32
N TRP A 77 18.11 -23.78 7.11
CA TRP A 77 18.78 -24.28 5.91
C TRP A 77 20.29 -24.06 5.93
N GLN A 78 20.75 -22.93 6.46
CA GLN A 78 22.18 -22.65 6.64
C GLN A 78 22.81 -23.62 7.64
N GLU A 79 22.12 -23.94 8.74
CA GLU A 79 22.54 -24.97 9.70
C GLU A 79 22.64 -26.35 9.03
N ALA A 80 21.61 -26.78 8.30
CA ALA A 80 21.62 -28.06 7.58
C ALA A 80 22.78 -28.14 6.57
N LEU A 81 23.04 -27.05 5.83
CA LEU A 81 24.18 -26.95 4.91
C LEU A 81 25.52 -27.01 5.64
N ALA A 82 25.66 -26.39 6.81
CA ALA A 82 26.87 -26.48 7.63
C ALA A 82 27.15 -27.93 8.05
N GLN A 83 26.13 -28.66 8.51
CA GLN A 83 26.23 -30.06 8.89
C GLN A 83 26.65 -30.95 7.71
N VAL A 84 26.01 -30.78 6.54
CA VAL A 84 26.40 -31.52 5.31
C VAL A 84 27.85 -31.18 4.91
N ARG A 85 28.25 -29.91 4.99
CA ARG A 85 29.62 -29.47 4.63
C ARG A 85 30.69 -30.05 5.55
N ALA A 86 30.38 -30.33 6.81
CA ALA A 86 31.30 -30.92 7.79
C ALA A 86 31.68 -32.38 7.48
N ILE A 87 30.95 -33.09 6.61
CA ILE A 87 31.24 -34.49 6.24
C ILE A 87 32.61 -34.59 5.53
N PRO A 88 33.60 -35.33 6.08
CA PRO A 88 34.94 -35.44 5.50
C PRO A 88 34.99 -36.24 4.20
N ALA A 89 35.94 -35.89 3.31
CA ALA A 89 36.08 -36.49 1.99
C ALA A 89 36.45 -37.98 2.00
N GLN A 90 37.10 -38.43 3.06
CA GLN A 90 37.58 -39.80 3.24
C GLN A 90 36.50 -40.74 3.77
N THR A 91 35.29 -40.24 4.05
CA THR A 91 34.19 -41.03 4.62
C THR A 91 33.29 -41.63 3.55
N SER A 92 32.62 -42.74 3.89
CA SER A 92 31.61 -43.38 3.04
C SER A 92 30.44 -42.44 2.71
N GLY A 93 30.13 -41.49 3.60
CA GLY A 93 29.09 -40.47 3.41
C GLY A 93 29.41 -39.39 2.37
N TYR A 94 30.63 -39.31 1.84
CA TYR A 94 31.04 -38.20 0.98
C TYR A 94 30.32 -38.16 -0.39
N GLN A 95 29.99 -39.31 -0.97
CA GLN A 95 29.19 -39.33 -2.22
C GLN A 95 27.77 -38.81 -1.96
N ARG A 96 27.17 -39.21 -0.83
CA ARG A 96 25.85 -38.75 -0.45
C ARG A 96 25.83 -37.24 -0.14
N LYS A 97 26.90 -36.72 0.50
CA LYS A 97 27.12 -35.28 0.71
C LYS A 97 26.95 -34.49 -0.60
N LYS A 98 27.59 -34.93 -1.69
CA LYS A 98 27.53 -34.22 -2.98
C LYS A 98 26.10 -34.13 -3.52
N GLN A 99 25.32 -35.20 -3.39
CA GLN A 99 23.93 -35.23 -3.83
C GLN A 99 23.05 -34.28 -3.01
N ILE A 100 23.17 -34.34 -1.68
CA ILE A 100 22.35 -33.54 -0.76
C ILE A 100 22.67 -32.04 -0.85
N LEU A 101 23.95 -31.70 -1.04
CA LEU A 101 24.40 -30.31 -1.06
C LEU A 101 23.74 -29.52 -2.21
N ALA A 102 23.56 -30.14 -3.39
CA ALA A 102 22.87 -29.50 -4.50
C ALA A 102 21.39 -29.19 -4.18
N ASP A 103 20.69 -30.14 -3.56
CA ASP A 103 19.29 -29.99 -3.16
C ASP A 103 19.12 -28.90 -2.09
N TYR A 104 19.93 -28.91 -1.03
CA TYR A 104 19.82 -27.94 0.05
C TYR A 104 20.17 -26.52 -0.41
N LEU A 105 21.14 -26.37 -1.33
CA LEU A 105 21.43 -25.07 -1.95
C LEU A 105 20.24 -24.56 -2.75
N ALA A 106 19.56 -25.41 -3.52
CA ALA A 106 18.38 -25.01 -4.29
C ALA A 106 17.24 -24.55 -3.36
N LYS A 107 17.00 -25.26 -2.25
CA LYS A 107 15.98 -24.88 -1.25
C LYS A 107 16.31 -23.55 -0.57
N LEU A 108 17.59 -23.32 -0.23
CA LEU A 108 18.05 -22.04 0.33
C LEU A 108 17.81 -20.87 -0.64
N VAL A 109 18.01 -21.06 -1.95
CA VAL A 109 17.72 -20.03 -2.96
C VAL A 109 16.23 -19.69 -2.97
N VAL A 110 15.35 -20.69 -2.92
CA VAL A 110 13.90 -20.48 -2.87
C VAL A 110 13.50 -19.67 -1.63
N VAL A 111 14.02 -20.03 -0.46
CA VAL A 111 13.75 -19.30 0.80
C VAL A 111 14.20 -17.84 0.71
N ARG A 112 15.39 -17.58 0.19
CA ARG A 112 15.90 -16.20 0.01
C ARG A 112 15.06 -15.38 -0.95
N GLN A 113 14.58 -15.99 -2.04
CA GLN A 113 13.66 -15.32 -2.96
C GLN A 113 12.33 -14.98 -2.27
N HIS A 114 11.81 -15.85 -1.40
CA HIS A 114 10.62 -15.53 -0.60
C HIS A 114 10.88 -14.38 0.37
N GLN A 115 12.01 -14.37 1.08
CA GLN A 115 12.37 -13.26 1.97
C GLN A 115 12.40 -11.92 1.23
N GLN A 116 13.05 -11.85 0.07
CA GLN A 116 13.10 -10.62 -0.72
C GLN A 116 11.71 -10.12 -1.11
N ARG A 117 10.80 -11.04 -1.48
CA ARG A 117 9.40 -10.67 -1.77
C ARG A 117 8.67 -10.14 -0.54
N GLU A 118 8.84 -10.77 0.62
CA GLU A 118 8.21 -10.31 1.87
C GLU A 118 8.78 -8.96 2.33
N GLU A 119 10.08 -8.73 2.16
CA GLU A 119 10.71 -7.45 2.46
C GLU A 119 10.18 -6.34 1.55
N GLN A 120 10.07 -6.61 0.24
CA GLN A 120 9.46 -5.68 -0.71
C GLN A 120 8.00 -5.40 -0.35
N ALA A 121 7.22 -6.43 -0.04
CA ALA A 121 5.83 -6.30 0.39
C ALA A 121 5.71 -5.39 1.62
N LEU A 122 6.56 -5.60 2.63
CA LEU A 122 6.58 -4.80 3.85
C LEU A 122 6.94 -3.34 3.56
N ASN A 123 7.95 -3.11 2.72
CA ASN A 123 8.37 -1.77 2.32
C ASN A 123 7.24 -1.01 1.62
N PHE A 124 6.59 -1.60 0.63
CA PHE A 124 5.46 -0.99 -0.07
C PHE A 124 4.27 -0.72 0.87
N TYR A 125 3.95 -1.69 1.74
CA TYR A 125 2.87 -1.55 2.71
C TYR A 125 3.13 -0.41 3.72
N HIS A 126 4.38 -0.25 4.18
CA HIS A 126 4.77 0.85 5.07
C HIS A 126 4.77 2.20 4.35
N GLN A 127 5.34 2.28 3.15
CA GLN A 127 5.31 3.50 2.34
C GLN A 127 3.88 3.97 2.11
N SER A 128 2.98 3.04 1.78
CA SER A 128 1.56 3.32 1.63
C SER A 128 0.95 3.95 2.88
N ALA A 129 1.19 3.36 4.06
CA ALA A 129 0.67 3.87 5.32
C ALA A 129 1.19 5.28 5.64
N GLN A 130 2.47 5.55 5.38
CA GLN A 130 3.06 6.88 5.55
C GLN A 130 2.44 7.92 4.62
N ARG A 131 2.26 7.58 3.35
CA ARG A 131 1.60 8.44 2.35
C ARG A 131 0.17 8.77 2.75
N ALA A 132 -0.60 7.78 3.19
CA ALA A 132 -1.95 7.97 3.69
C ALA A 132 -2.01 8.89 4.92
N ALA A 133 -1.05 8.76 5.86
CA ALA A 133 -0.97 9.64 7.02
C ALA A 133 -0.65 11.10 6.62
N GLN A 134 0.25 11.30 5.65
CA GLN A 134 0.53 12.62 5.07
C GLN A 134 -0.72 13.19 4.38
N ALA A 135 -1.44 12.38 3.60
CA ALA A 135 -2.67 12.78 2.94
C ALA A 135 -3.70 13.31 3.95
N LYS A 136 -3.93 12.60 5.05
CA LYS A 136 -4.83 13.04 6.13
C LYS A 136 -4.41 14.37 6.76
N THR A 137 -3.10 14.57 6.93
CA THR A 137 -2.57 15.85 7.45
C THR A 137 -2.82 17.01 6.49
N LEU A 138 -2.66 16.77 5.18
CA LEU A 138 -2.93 17.77 4.14
C LEU A 138 -4.43 18.07 4.02
N GLN A 139 -5.30 17.06 4.15
CA GLN A 139 -6.75 17.23 4.20
C GLN A 139 -7.16 18.14 5.38
N ALA A 140 -6.60 17.90 6.57
CA ALA A 140 -6.87 18.74 7.74
C ALA A 140 -6.45 20.22 7.54
N LYS A 141 -5.46 20.46 6.67
CA LYS A 141 -5.00 21.80 6.28
C LYS A 141 -5.72 22.37 5.05
N GLN A 142 -6.76 21.70 4.55
CA GLN A 142 -7.50 22.07 3.33
C GLN A 142 -6.62 22.14 2.08
N GLN A 143 -5.48 21.45 2.07
CA GLN A 143 -4.60 21.34 0.92
C GLN A 143 -5.03 20.16 0.04
N TRP A 144 -6.21 20.28 -0.58
CA TRP A 144 -6.93 19.18 -1.24
C TRP A 144 -6.13 18.53 -2.37
N SER A 145 -5.57 19.30 -3.28
CA SER A 145 -4.78 18.79 -4.41
C SER A 145 -3.54 18.02 -3.96
N ALA A 146 -2.84 18.52 -2.94
CA ALA A 146 -1.68 17.85 -2.35
C ALA A 146 -2.09 16.57 -1.62
N ALA A 147 -3.22 16.58 -0.91
CA ALA A 147 -3.77 15.39 -0.26
C ALA A 147 -4.15 14.30 -1.27
N LEU A 148 -4.77 14.69 -2.39
CA LEU A 148 -5.17 13.79 -3.48
C LEU A 148 -3.94 13.10 -4.09
N ALA A 149 -2.85 13.85 -4.31
CA ALA A 149 -1.59 13.28 -4.76
C ALA A 149 -1.01 12.25 -3.76
N GLN A 150 -1.07 12.51 -2.46
CA GLN A 150 -0.59 11.56 -1.44
C GLN A 150 -1.46 10.30 -1.36
N TRP A 151 -2.79 10.42 -1.47
CA TRP A 151 -3.68 9.25 -1.51
C TRP A 151 -3.43 8.37 -2.73
N ARG A 152 -3.28 8.98 -3.92
CA ARG A 152 -2.92 8.25 -5.15
C ARG A 152 -1.58 7.53 -5.00
N SER A 153 -0.58 8.18 -4.41
CA SER A 153 0.71 7.55 -4.12
C SER A 153 0.59 6.42 -3.10
N ALA A 154 -0.30 6.53 -2.11
CA ALA A 154 -0.53 5.48 -1.12
C ALA A 154 -1.16 4.23 -1.77
N ILE A 155 -2.11 4.42 -2.68
CA ILE A 155 -2.74 3.34 -3.46
C ILE A 155 -1.71 2.67 -4.37
N ALA A 156 -0.96 3.46 -5.15
CA ALA A 156 0.07 2.94 -6.05
C ALA A 156 1.17 2.13 -5.32
N ALA A 157 1.44 2.43 -4.05
CA ALA A 157 2.33 1.61 -3.23
C ALA A 157 1.67 0.27 -2.83
N LEU A 158 0.38 0.22 -2.49
CA LEU A 158 -0.30 -1.04 -2.20
C LEU A 158 -0.42 -1.95 -3.42
N GLU A 159 -0.61 -1.36 -4.61
CA GLU A 159 -0.67 -2.11 -5.87
C GLU A 159 0.65 -2.82 -6.21
N GLN A 160 1.77 -2.35 -5.65
CA GLN A 160 3.08 -2.98 -5.81
C GLN A 160 3.35 -4.11 -4.82
N VAL A 161 2.44 -4.38 -3.87
CA VAL A 161 2.58 -5.50 -2.93
C VAL A 161 2.39 -6.83 -3.68
N PRO A 162 3.43 -7.71 -3.74
CA PRO A 162 3.36 -8.95 -4.50
C PRO A 162 2.20 -9.85 -4.08
N GLU A 163 1.49 -10.44 -5.04
CA GLU A 163 0.36 -11.36 -4.80
C GLU A 163 0.73 -12.61 -3.99
N THR A 164 1.98 -13.02 -4.09
CA THR A 164 2.52 -14.19 -3.38
C THR A 164 3.05 -13.87 -1.98
N SER A 165 2.97 -12.60 -1.54
CA SER A 165 3.38 -12.20 -0.20
C SER A 165 2.29 -12.46 0.84
N GLY A 166 2.71 -12.68 2.10
CA GLY A 166 1.79 -12.81 3.23
C GLY A 166 0.96 -11.54 3.49
N LEU A 167 1.39 -10.38 2.98
CA LEU A 167 0.72 -9.09 3.16
C LEU A 167 -0.32 -8.76 2.08
N HIS A 168 -0.43 -9.54 1.01
CA HIS A 168 -1.29 -9.19 -0.12
C HIS A 168 -2.76 -8.99 0.27
N ALA A 169 -3.33 -9.89 1.08
CA ALA A 169 -4.72 -9.78 1.52
C ALA A 169 -4.97 -8.51 2.37
N ALA A 170 -4.02 -8.16 3.24
CA ALA A 170 -4.09 -6.93 4.03
C ALA A 170 -3.95 -5.68 3.15
N ALA A 171 -3.11 -5.73 2.11
CA ALA A 171 -2.94 -4.66 1.14
C ALA A 171 -4.24 -4.42 0.34
N GLN A 172 -4.89 -5.48 -0.16
CA GLN A 172 -6.16 -5.39 -0.87
C GLN A 172 -7.27 -4.77 -0.03
N SER A 173 -7.39 -5.19 1.24
CA SER A 173 -8.35 -4.61 2.17
C SER A 173 -8.11 -3.10 2.38
N ARG A 174 -6.85 -2.68 2.52
CA ARG A 174 -6.50 -1.25 2.64
C ARG A 174 -6.76 -0.46 1.38
N LEU A 175 -6.54 -1.06 0.20
CA LEU A 175 -6.74 -0.42 -1.08
C LEU A 175 -8.20 0.04 -1.26
N ILE A 176 -9.17 -0.79 -0.87
CA ILE A 176 -10.61 -0.45 -0.85
C ILE A 176 -10.86 0.78 0.03
N SER A 177 -10.30 0.79 1.26
CA SER A 177 -10.46 1.92 2.17
C SER A 177 -9.84 3.22 1.62
N TYR A 178 -8.72 3.11 0.92
CA TYR A 178 -8.02 4.28 0.36
C TYR A 178 -8.74 4.83 -0.87
N GLN A 179 -9.32 3.97 -1.70
CA GLN A 179 -10.18 4.37 -2.81
C GLN A 179 -11.40 5.15 -2.33
N GLN A 180 -12.08 4.69 -1.28
CA GLN A 180 -13.20 5.41 -0.67
C GLN A 180 -12.77 6.78 -0.12
N ALA A 181 -11.61 6.86 0.52
CA ALA A 181 -11.07 8.14 1.01
C ALA A 181 -10.73 9.10 -0.14
N LEU A 182 -10.29 8.59 -1.28
CA LEU A 182 -9.99 9.37 -2.48
C LEU A 182 -11.27 9.90 -3.14
N GLU A 183 -12.32 9.08 -3.26
CA GLU A 183 -13.63 9.51 -3.79
C GLU A 183 -14.25 10.62 -2.95
N GLN A 184 -14.22 10.48 -1.62
CA GLN A 184 -14.70 11.53 -0.71
C GLN A 184 -13.90 12.83 -0.86
N LEU A 185 -12.59 12.72 -1.11
CA LEU A 185 -11.72 13.87 -1.29
C LEU A 185 -12.00 14.61 -2.61
N ASP A 186 -12.22 13.87 -3.69
CA ASP A 186 -12.54 14.44 -5.01
C ASP A 186 -13.82 15.29 -4.93
N PHE A 187 -14.84 14.79 -4.22
CA PHE A 187 -16.06 15.55 -3.95
C PHE A 187 -15.79 16.87 -3.19
N GLN A 188 -14.90 16.84 -2.19
CA GLN A 188 -14.53 18.02 -1.41
C GLN A 188 -13.74 19.03 -2.23
N GLU A 189 -12.81 18.58 -3.08
CA GLU A 189 -12.04 19.43 -3.99
C GLU A 189 -12.95 20.14 -4.99
N GLN A 190 -13.84 19.39 -5.64
CA GLN A 190 -14.82 19.97 -6.58
C GLN A 190 -15.74 20.99 -5.87
N ALA A 191 -16.21 20.67 -4.66
CA ALA A 191 -17.01 21.60 -3.87
C ALA A 191 -16.23 22.85 -3.43
N ALA A 192 -14.93 22.74 -3.17
CA ALA A 192 -14.08 23.89 -2.89
C ALA A 192 -13.88 24.76 -4.14
N GLN A 193 -13.66 24.15 -5.30
CA GLN A 193 -13.49 24.86 -6.57
C GLN A 193 -14.78 25.59 -6.98
N ARG A 194 -15.94 24.93 -6.90
CA ARG A 194 -17.24 25.56 -7.15
C ARG A 194 -17.50 26.75 -6.24
N ARG A 195 -17.15 26.63 -4.95
CA ARG A 195 -17.25 27.75 -3.99
C ARG A 195 -16.34 28.93 -4.35
N GLN A 196 -15.12 28.66 -4.81
CA GLN A 196 -14.20 29.71 -5.26
C GLN A 196 -14.71 30.41 -6.53
N GLN A 197 -15.27 29.66 -7.48
CA GLN A 197 -15.91 30.22 -8.67
C GLN A 197 -17.12 31.08 -8.31
N ALA A 198 -18.02 30.57 -7.47
CA ALA A 198 -19.19 31.30 -7.00
C ALA A 198 -18.80 32.62 -6.31
N ALA A 199 -17.73 32.63 -5.51
CA ALA A 199 -17.22 33.86 -4.90
C ALA A 199 -16.75 34.89 -5.95
N GLY A 200 -16.08 34.43 -7.02
CA GLY A 200 -15.65 35.29 -8.11
C GLY A 200 -16.80 35.84 -8.94
N ASP A 201 -17.83 35.03 -9.19
CA ASP A 201 -19.02 35.45 -9.93
C ASP A 201 -19.88 36.40 -9.09
N LEU A 202 -20.04 36.16 -7.79
CA LEU A 202 -20.71 37.08 -6.87
C LEU A 202 -19.99 38.42 -6.76
N GLU A 203 -18.65 38.44 -6.70
CA GLU A 203 -17.94 39.72 -6.68
C GLU A 203 -18.21 40.51 -7.96
N LYS A 204 -18.23 39.88 -9.13
CA LYS A 204 -18.58 40.55 -10.40
C LYS A 204 -20.02 41.06 -10.38
N THR A 205 -20.98 40.21 -10.01
CA THR A 205 -22.42 40.54 -9.97
C THR A 205 -22.74 41.62 -8.94
N CYS A 206 -22.06 41.60 -7.78
CA CYS A 206 -22.27 42.58 -6.72
C CYS A 206 -21.45 43.87 -6.92
N SER A 207 -20.47 43.87 -7.83
CA SER A 207 -19.63 45.04 -8.12
C SER A 207 -20.38 46.05 -8.98
N GLY A 208 -20.35 47.31 -8.57
CA GLY A 208 -21.00 48.42 -9.26
C GLY A 208 -20.92 49.69 -8.42
N PRO A 209 -21.05 50.89 -9.01
CA PRO A 209 -21.31 52.12 -8.27
C PRO A 209 -22.80 52.44 -8.31
N PRO A 210 -23.54 52.33 -7.18
CA PRO A 210 -23.16 51.83 -5.86
C PRO A 210 -23.05 50.30 -5.83
N ARG A 211 -22.34 49.77 -4.83
CA ARG A 211 -22.17 48.32 -4.67
C ARG A 211 -23.55 47.68 -4.50
N ILE A 212 -23.87 46.69 -5.32
CA ILE A 212 -25.22 46.09 -5.37
C ILE A 212 -25.47 45.25 -4.11
N CYS A 213 -24.49 44.40 -3.76
CA CYS A 213 -24.64 43.46 -2.64
C CYS A 213 -23.34 43.17 -1.88
N GLN A 214 -23.52 42.61 -0.68
CA GLN A 214 -22.49 41.91 0.10
C GLN A 214 -22.84 40.42 0.14
N TYR A 215 -21.83 39.55 0.27
CA TYR A 215 -22.07 38.11 0.28
C TYR A 215 -21.19 37.36 1.28
N GLN A 216 -21.67 36.19 1.70
CA GLN A 216 -20.96 35.25 2.55
C GLN A 216 -21.05 33.85 1.94
N ILE A 217 -19.90 33.26 1.64
CA ILE A 217 -19.82 31.89 1.12
C ILE A 217 -20.09 30.91 2.26
N GLY A 218 -21.22 30.22 2.16
CA GLY A 218 -21.69 29.21 3.11
C GLY A 218 -22.50 28.14 2.40
N ASN A 219 -23.27 27.38 3.16
CA ASN A 219 -24.32 26.53 2.61
C ASN A 219 -25.58 26.69 3.49
N PRO A 220 -26.54 27.55 3.09
CA PRO A 220 -26.61 28.28 1.82
C PRO A 220 -25.62 29.46 1.72
N ILE A 221 -25.42 29.95 0.49
CA ILE A 221 -24.73 31.21 0.22
C ILE A 221 -25.68 32.36 0.57
N ARG A 222 -25.20 33.33 1.36
CA ARG A 222 -26.00 34.49 1.76
C ARG A 222 -25.58 35.71 0.95
N VAL A 223 -26.55 36.39 0.36
CA VAL A 223 -26.39 37.65 -0.39
C VAL A 223 -27.29 38.70 0.24
N THR A 224 -26.76 39.88 0.55
CA THR A 224 -27.51 40.98 1.16
C THR A 224 -27.38 42.20 0.26
N LEU A 225 -28.51 42.71 -0.24
CA LEU A 225 -28.56 43.94 -1.02
C LEU A 225 -28.11 45.13 -0.15
N THR A 226 -27.40 46.08 -0.74
CA THR A 226 -27.00 47.27 0.02
C THR A 226 -28.11 48.31 0.04
N ALA A 227 -28.18 49.09 1.12
CA ALA A 227 -29.15 50.18 1.23
C ALA A 227 -29.00 51.22 0.09
N ALA A 228 -27.77 51.46 -0.36
CA ALA A 228 -27.49 52.39 -1.45
C ALA A 228 -28.08 51.91 -2.79
N TYR A 229 -27.98 50.61 -3.06
CA TYR A 229 -28.58 50.01 -4.25
C TYR A 229 -30.11 50.02 -4.18
N GLU A 230 -30.69 49.63 -3.05
CA GLU A 230 -32.15 49.67 -2.86
C GLU A 230 -32.72 51.09 -3.05
N GLN A 231 -32.04 52.09 -2.48
CA GLN A 231 -32.43 53.49 -2.64
C GLN A 231 -32.35 53.96 -4.10
N GLN A 232 -31.34 53.53 -4.86
CA GLN A 232 -31.23 53.86 -6.27
C GLN A 232 -32.34 53.22 -7.11
N VAL A 233 -32.66 51.95 -6.85
CA VAL A 233 -33.77 51.25 -7.51
C VAL A 233 -35.10 51.96 -7.24
N GLU A 234 -35.34 52.35 -5.98
CA GLU A 234 -36.55 53.10 -5.59
C GLU A 234 -36.63 54.47 -6.29
N GLN A 235 -35.54 55.23 -6.29
CA GLN A 235 -35.49 56.54 -6.98
C GLN A 235 -35.73 56.42 -8.48
N THR A 236 -35.15 55.40 -9.12
CA THR A 236 -35.32 55.14 -10.56
C THR A 236 -36.76 54.73 -10.90
N ALA A 237 -37.40 53.95 -10.02
CA ALA A 237 -38.80 53.59 -10.19
C ALA A 237 -39.74 54.80 -10.04
N LEU A 238 -39.46 55.70 -9.09
CA LEU A 238 -40.24 56.94 -8.88
C LEU A 238 -40.11 57.91 -10.06
N SER A 239 -38.91 58.10 -10.61
CA SER A 239 -38.70 58.97 -11.77
C SER A 239 -39.43 58.44 -13.01
N ALA A 240 -39.39 57.13 -13.24
CA ALA A 240 -40.09 56.50 -14.36
C ALA A 240 -41.62 56.69 -14.28
N GLN A 241 -42.19 56.68 -13.07
CA GLN A 241 -43.62 56.94 -12.86
C GLN A 241 -43.99 58.41 -13.09
N GLN A 242 -43.19 59.35 -12.59
CA GLN A 242 -43.48 60.79 -12.70
C GLN A 242 -43.41 61.29 -14.15
N GLU A 243 -42.47 60.77 -14.94
CA GLU A 243 -42.23 61.20 -16.32
C GLU A 243 -43.04 60.38 -17.35
N SER A 244 -43.77 59.34 -16.90
CA SER A 244 -44.41 58.35 -17.78
C SER A 244 -43.41 57.72 -18.78
N ASP A 245 -42.14 57.62 -18.38
CA ASP A 245 -41.06 57.13 -19.22
C ASP A 245 -41.05 55.59 -19.21
N ARG A 246 -41.60 55.03 -20.28
CA ARG A 246 -41.66 53.58 -20.50
C ARG A 246 -40.28 52.97 -20.73
N GLN A 247 -39.31 53.75 -21.20
CA GLN A 247 -37.97 53.26 -21.47
C GLN A 247 -37.20 53.04 -20.16
N ILE A 248 -37.22 54.01 -19.25
CA ILE A 248 -36.57 53.88 -17.92
C ILE A 248 -37.18 52.69 -17.15
N SER A 249 -38.51 52.53 -17.23
CA SER A 249 -39.19 51.38 -16.62
C SER A 249 -38.71 50.04 -17.18
N ALA A 250 -38.54 49.94 -18.50
CA ALA A 250 -38.07 48.72 -19.16
C ALA A 250 -36.60 48.41 -18.85
N GLU A 251 -35.74 49.42 -18.80
CA GLU A 251 -34.33 49.28 -18.44
C GLU A 251 -34.15 48.80 -16.99
N LEU A 252 -34.95 49.33 -16.05
CA LEU A 252 -34.93 48.89 -14.65
C LEU A 252 -35.38 47.43 -14.51
N LEU A 253 -36.47 47.04 -15.17
CA LEU A 253 -36.95 45.65 -15.16
C LEU A 253 -35.90 44.70 -15.75
N ALA A 254 -35.30 45.07 -16.90
CA ALA A 254 -34.24 44.29 -17.52
C ALA A 254 -33.01 44.13 -16.61
N HIS A 255 -32.66 45.18 -15.86
CA HIS A 255 -31.57 45.11 -14.87
C HIS A 255 -31.88 44.11 -13.74
N LEU A 256 -33.10 44.19 -13.16
CA LEU A 256 -33.52 43.29 -12.09
C LEU A 256 -33.59 41.83 -12.58
N GLU A 257 -34.18 41.58 -13.74
CA GLU A 257 -34.23 40.24 -14.36
C GLU A 257 -32.82 39.68 -14.62
N SER A 258 -31.89 40.53 -15.08
CA SER A 258 -30.49 40.14 -15.28
C SER A 258 -29.81 39.77 -13.95
N LEU A 259 -30.10 40.51 -12.87
CA LEU A 259 -29.57 40.22 -11.54
C LEU A 259 -30.13 38.91 -10.98
N GLU A 260 -31.44 38.68 -11.10
CA GLU A 260 -32.08 37.43 -10.68
C GLU A 260 -31.53 36.23 -11.45
N SER A 261 -31.40 36.36 -12.78
CA SER A 261 -30.81 35.33 -13.65
C SER A 261 -29.35 35.03 -13.28
N SER A 262 -28.58 36.06 -12.92
CA SER A 262 -27.20 35.90 -12.45
C SER A 262 -27.14 35.11 -11.15
N PHE A 263 -27.99 35.42 -10.16
CA PHE A 263 -28.04 34.63 -8.92
C PHE A 263 -28.50 33.19 -9.14
N ALA A 264 -29.50 32.96 -10.00
CA ALA A 264 -29.93 31.61 -10.35
C ALA A 264 -28.79 30.80 -11.01
N THR A 265 -28.05 31.41 -11.93
CA THR A 265 -26.91 30.78 -12.61
C THR A 265 -25.77 30.48 -11.63
N ILE A 266 -25.46 31.41 -10.73
CA ILE A 266 -24.43 31.20 -9.71
C ILE A 266 -24.85 30.08 -8.75
N ALA A 267 -26.12 30.00 -8.34
CA ALA A 267 -26.60 28.94 -7.46
C ALA A 267 -26.44 27.55 -8.10
N SER A 268 -26.82 27.42 -9.37
CA SER A 268 -26.68 26.16 -10.12
C SER A 268 -25.22 25.77 -10.32
N ASN A 269 -24.36 26.72 -10.73
CA ASN A 269 -22.92 26.48 -10.91
C ASN A 269 -22.21 26.13 -9.59
N ALA A 270 -22.61 26.76 -8.49
CA ALA A 270 -22.05 26.48 -7.17
C ALA A 270 -22.49 25.12 -6.61
N GLY A 271 -23.62 24.58 -7.08
CA GLY A 271 -24.30 23.45 -6.44
C GLY A 271 -24.78 23.78 -5.03
N ALA A 272 -25.07 25.06 -4.74
CA ALA A 272 -25.48 25.55 -3.43
C ALA A 272 -26.56 26.63 -3.58
N ALA A 273 -27.57 26.61 -2.70
CA ALA A 273 -28.63 27.60 -2.73
C ALA A 273 -28.10 29.00 -2.41
N ILE A 274 -28.62 30.03 -3.08
CA ILE A 274 -28.38 31.44 -2.77
C ILE A 274 -29.63 32.02 -2.11
N GLN A 275 -29.48 32.56 -0.92
CA GLN A 275 -30.52 33.30 -0.21
C GLN A 275 -30.22 34.79 -0.29
N VAL A 276 -31.15 35.53 -0.90
CA VAL A 276 -31.06 36.99 -1.06
C VAL A 276 -31.87 37.66 0.04
N TYR A 277 -31.26 38.65 0.68
CA TYR A 277 -31.83 39.46 1.74
C TYR A 277 -31.81 40.93 1.35
N ASP A 278 -32.80 41.69 1.83
CA ASP A 278 -32.78 43.16 1.74
C ASP A 278 -31.73 43.76 2.69
N ALA A 279 -31.55 45.08 2.61
CA ALA A 279 -30.60 45.82 3.44
C ALA A 279 -30.94 45.78 4.94
N GLN A 280 -32.15 45.36 5.32
CA GLN A 280 -32.58 45.15 6.70
C GLN A 280 -32.44 43.69 7.17
N GLY A 281 -31.96 42.80 6.30
CA GLY A 281 -31.74 41.38 6.59
C GLY A 281 -33.00 40.51 6.50
N ARG A 282 -34.08 40.99 5.86
CA ARG A 282 -35.27 40.16 5.58
C ARG A 282 -35.06 39.38 4.29
N ALA A 283 -35.42 38.11 4.30
CA ALA A 283 -35.29 37.26 3.13
C ALA A 283 -36.25 37.71 2.02
N ILE A 284 -35.74 37.87 0.81
CA ILE A 284 -36.50 38.23 -0.40
C ILE A 284 -36.81 36.97 -1.20
N VAL A 285 -35.76 36.23 -1.58
CA VAL A 285 -35.86 35.09 -2.50
C VAL A 285 -34.75 34.08 -2.23
N THR A 286 -35.02 32.81 -2.55
CA THR A 286 -34.02 31.74 -2.53
C THR A 286 -33.92 31.11 -3.92
N TYR A 287 -32.70 31.07 -4.47
CA TYR A 287 -32.37 30.33 -5.68
C TYR A 287 -31.79 28.98 -5.30
N SER A 288 -32.38 27.90 -5.82
CA SER A 288 -31.87 26.53 -5.62
C SER A 288 -31.02 26.08 -6.81
N PRO A 289 -30.07 25.16 -6.62
CA PRO A 289 -29.22 24.65 -7.70
C PRO A 289 -29.98 23.93 -8.81
#